data_AF-A0A7L5Z8Y7-F1
#
_entry.id   AF-A0A7L5Z8Y7-F1
#
_cell.length_a   1.000
_cell.length_b   1.000
_cell.length_c   1.000
_cell.angle_alpha   90.00
_cell.angle_beta   90.00
_cell.angle_gamma   90.00
#
_symmetry.space_group_name_H-M   'P 1'
#
loop_
_entity.id
_entity.type
_entity.pdbx_description
1 polymer ?
#
loop_
_entity_poly.entity_id
_entity_poly.type
_entity_poly.pdbx_seq_one_letter_code
_entity_poly.pdbx_strand_id
1 'polypeptide(L)'
;MAQPPKPAAAKPAKAATAAKAKPAAAKGAARTTATAPDPYKPVTAAERGLLEAVRGDGVFDARKLKTTERVVRSAFLRALLLGKINGADVPETGLRTLGLVFEEILNLDYAARDGVPLPPLWLREAHFKTGASFDSANLNRLDLAGSRSDAAITLDRAQVLGNVWLDRLQLTGGLSLMAAQIGGS
;
A
#
# COMPACT_ATOMS: atom_id res chain seq x y z
N MET A 1 -37.57 42.95 50.04
CA MET A 1 -36.64 42.71 51.18
C MET A 1 -36.75 41.25 51.59
N ALA A 2 -35.68 40.47 51.36
CA ALA A 2 -35.29 39.26 52.11
C ALA A 2 -34.08 38.60 51.40
N GLN A 3 -32.91 38.58 52.04
CA GLN A 3 -31.80 37.65 51.72
C GLN A 3 -31.96 36.39 52.58
N PRO A 4 -31.54 35.21 52.08
CA PRO A 4 -30.41 34.50 52.71
C PRO A 4 -29.62 33.63 51.67
N PRO A 5 -28.75 32.67 52.06
CA PRO A 5 -27.35 32.91 52.43
C PRO A 5 -26.32 32.15 51.55
N LYS A 6 -25.07 32.56 51.69
CA LYS A 6 -23.84 32.08 51.02
C LYS A 6 -23.38 30.69 51.52
N PRO A 7 -22.79 29.84 50.65
CA PRO A 7 -21.85 28.80 51.11
C PRO A 7 -20.42 28.98 50.58
N ALA A 8 -19.48 28.48 51.39
CA ALA A 8 -18.05 28.69 51.36
C ALA A 8 -17.27 27.71 50.45
N ALA A 9 -16.07 28.14 50.07
CA ALA A 9 -15.10 27.43 49.25
C ALA A 9 -14.34 26.33 50.02
N ALA A 10 -13.99 25.23 49.32
CA ALA A 10 -13.04 24.23 49.78
C ALA A 10 -11.89 24.07 48.77
N LYS A 11 -10.67 23.98 49.32
CA LYS A 11 -9.34 23.97 48.68
C LYS A 11 -8.83 22.53 48.40
N PRO A 12 -7.72 22.36 47.66
CA PRO A 12 -7.41 21.16 46.87
C PRO A 12 -6.62 20.08 47.63
N ALA A 13 -6.77 18.83 47.18
CA ALA A 13 -6.03 17.67 47.66
C ALA A 13 -4.67 17.52 46.95
N LYS A 14 -3.64 17.27 47.75
CA LYS A 14 -2.22 17.17 47.41
C LYS A 14 -1.86 15.68 47.32
N ALA A 15 -1.44 15.21 46.14
CA ALA A 15 -0.91 13.87 45.94
C ALA A 15 0.57 13.83 46.37
N ALA A 16 0.91 12.86 47.22
CA ALA A 16 2.27 12.52 47.60
C ALA A 16 2.78 11.39 46.70
N THR A 17 4.01 11.49 46.20
CA THR A 17 4.68 10.37 45.53
C THR A 17 6.11 10.25 46.03
N ALA A 18 6.43 9.02 46.44
CA ALA A 18 7.61 8.58 47.14
C ALA A 18 8.85 8.42 46.25
N ALA A 19 10.00 8.41 46.92
CA ALA A 19 11.33 8.24 46.36
C ALA A 19 11.73 6.77 46.10
N LYS A 20 12.60 6.60 45.10
CA LYS A 20 13.68 5.61 44.94
C LYS A 20 13.40 4.10 45.13
N ALA A 21 13.45 3.36 44.02
CA ALA A 21 14.01 2.01 43.99
C ALA A 21 14.79 1.77 42.68
N LYS A 22 16.04 1.32 42.83
CA LYS A 22 16.99 0.91 41.77
C LYS A 22 16.63 -0.48 41.27
N PRO A 23 16.52 -0.75 39.95
CA PRO A 23 16.45 -2.13 39.46
C PRO A 23 17.86 -2.70 39.27
N ALA A 24 18.05 -3.87 39.86
CA ALA A 24 19.18 -4.75 39.67
C ALA A 24 19.19 -5.35 38.25
N ALA A 25 20.40 -5.70 37.79
CA ALA A 25 20.67 -6.37 36.54
C ALA A 25 19.90 -7.70 36.43
N ALA A 26 19.03 -7.80 35.43
CA ALA A 26 18.48 -9.07 34.97
C ALA A 26 19.12 -9.40 33.62
N LYS A 27 19.93 -10.47 33.59
CA LYS A 27 20.38 -11.15 32.38
C LYS A 27 19.14 -11.61 31.59
N GLY A 28 18.73 -10.82 30.62
CA GLY A 28 17.71 -11.20 29.65
C GLY A 28 18.30 -12.23 28.69
N ALA A 29 17.87 -13.48 28.83
CA ALA A 29 18.12 -14.54 27.87
C ALA A 29 17.79 -14.05 26.45
N ALA A 30 18.70 -14.32 25.51
CA ALA A 30 18.49 -14.05 24.10
C ALA A 30 17.19 -14.73 23.66
N ARG A 31 16.14 -13.94 23.40
CA ARG A 31 14.98 -14.38 22.64
C ARG A 31 15.47 -14.68 21.23
N THR A 32 15.69 -15.95 20.95
CA THR A 32 15.65 -16.47 19.60
C THR A 32 14.25 -16.21 19.06
N THR A 33 14.08 -15.07 18.39
CA THR A 33 12.87 -14.79 17.62
C THR A 33 12.86 -15.77 16.45
N ALA A 34 12.15 -16.89 16.60
CA ALA A 34 11.71 -17.68 15.47
C ALA A 34 10.95 -16.74 14.53
N THR A 35 11.55 -16.44 13.37
CA THR A 35 10.97 -15.58 12.35
C THR A 35 9.63 -16.17 11.94
N ALA A 36 8.54 -15.42 12.16
CA ALA A 36 7.21 -15.80 11.68
C ALA A 36 7.27 -16.15 10.18
N PRO A 37 6.58 -17.21 9.71
CA PRO A 37 6.55 -17.54 8.29
C PRO A 37 6.07 -16.33 7.50
N ASP A 38 6.88 -15.91 6.54
CA ASP A 38 6.56 -14.79 5.66
C ASP A 38 5.26 -15.12 4.90
N PRO A 39 4.17 -14.36 5.12
CA PRO A 39 2.85 -14.67 4.57
C PRO A 39 2.82 -14.61 3.04
N TYR A 40 3.88 -14.10 2.42
CA TYR A 40 4.02 -13.97 0.97
C TYR A 40 4.84 -15.10 0.34
N LYS A 41 5.27 -16.11 1.12
CA LYS A 41 5.94 -17.31 0.60
C LYS A 41 4.95 -18.46 0.35
N PRO A 42 5.16 -19.30 -0.68
CA PRO A 42 6.23 -19.20 -1.69
C PRO A 42 5.98 -18.04 -2.67
N VAL A 43 7.07 -17.42 -3.14
CA VAL A 43 7.02 -16.35 -4.15
C VAL A 43 7.02 -16.93 -5.56
N THR A 44 6.15 -16.41 -6.42
CA THR A 44 6.10 -16.78 -7.85
C THR A 44 7.30 -16.21 -8.62
N ALA A 45 7.48 -16.63 -9.87
CA ALA A 45 8.54 -16.09 -10.73
C ALA A 45 8.38 -14.58 -10.97
N ALA A 46 7.15 -14.12 -11.25
CA ALA A 46 6.88 -12.68 -11.41
C ALA A 46 7.11 -11.89 -10.11
N GLU A 47 6.67 -12.41 -8.97
CA GLU A 47 6.89 -11.77 -7.67
C GLU A 47 8.38 -11.66 -7.33
N ARG A 48 9.18 -12.69 -7.66
CA ARG A 48 10.64 -12.62 -7.53
C ARG A 48 11.23 -11.54 -8.43
N GLY A 49 10.78 -11.46 -9.67
CA GLY A 49 11.19 -10.40 -10.60
C GLY A 49 10.85 -9.00 -10.10
N LEU A 50 9.69 -8.82 -9.44
CA LEU A 50 9.34 -7.57 -8.78
C LEU A 50 10.28 -7.23 -7.63
N LEU A 51 10.64 -8.20 -6.78
CA LEU A 51 11.60 -7.98 -5.70
C LEU A 51 12.99 -7.61 -6.23
N GLU A 52 13.42 -8.22 -7.33
CA GLU A 52 14.69 -7.89 -7.99
C GLU A 52 14.64 -6.49 -8.60
N ALA A 53 13.55 -6.13 -9.27
CA ALA A 53 13.37 -4.80 -9.83
C ALA A 53 13.39 -3.70 -8.76
N VAL A 54 12.75 -3.95 -7.63
CA VAL A 54 12.73 -3.02 -6.49
C VAL A 54 14.11 -2.83 -5.86
N ARG A 55 15.00 -3.83 -5.93
CA ARG A 55 16.41 -3.70 -5.51
C ARG A 55 17.29 -3.01 -6.56
N GLY A 56 16.81 -2.91 -7.79
CA GLY A 56 17.48 -2.25 -8.91
C GLY A 56 16.90 -0.87 -9.20
N ASP A 57 16.50 -0.66 -10.45
CA ASP A 57 15.99 0.61 -10.98
C ASP A 57 14.45 0.73 -10.95
N GLY A 58 13.76 -0.26 -10.38
CA GLY A 58 12.30 -0.35 -10.35
C GLY A 58 11.69 -0.88 -11.65
N VAL A 59 12.47 -1.42 -12.60
CA VAL A 59 11.96 -1.90 -13.89
C VAL A 59 11.86 -3.42 -13.96
N PHE A 60 10.68 -3.91 -14.35
CA PHE A 60 10.43 -5.34 -14.55
C PHE A 60 9.65 -5.61 -15.85
N ASP A 61 10.24 -6.39 -16.77
CA ASP A 61 9.54 -6.87 -17.96
C ASP A 61 9.15 -8.35 -17.80
N ALA A 62 7.91 -8.59 -17.38
CA ALA A 62 7.38 -9.94 -17.20
C ALA A 62 7.15 -10.67 -18.54
N ARG A 63 7.21 -9.99 -19.68
CA ARG A 63 7.07 -10.64 -21.00
C ARG A 63 8.24 -11.57 -21.30
N LYS A 64 9.36 -11.40 -20.60
CA LYS A 64 10.51 -12.33 -20.61
C LYS A 64 10.20 -13.67 -19.94
N LEU A 65 9.13 -13.75 -19.13
CA LEU A 65 8.65 -14.98 -18.51
C LEU A 65 7.60 -15.66 -19.40
N LYS A 66 7.39 -16.96 -19.16
CA LYS A 66 6.24 -17.68 -19.76
C LYS A 66 4.94 -17.08 -19.24
N THR A 67 3.89 -17.09 -20.05
CA THR A 67 2.60 -16.48 -19.66
C THR A 67 2.06 -16.97 -18.32
N THR A 68 2.21 -18.26 -18.01
CA THR A 68 1.79 -18.86 -16.73
C THR A 68 2.61 -18.40 -15.52
N GLU A 69 3.80 -17.84 -15.75
CA GLU A 69 4.72 -17.38 -14.71
C GLU A 69 4.59 -15.87 -14.44
N ARG A 70 3.80 -15.15 -15.26
CA ARG A 70 3.55 -13.70 -15.15
C ARG A 70 2.54 -13.34 -14.07
N VAL A 71 1.99 -14.35 -13.39
CA VAL A 71 0.94 -14.17 -12.38
C VAL A 71 1.53 -13.59 -11.09
N VAL A 72 0.95 -12.47 -10.65
CA VAL A 72 1.26 -11.79 -9.39
C VAL A 72 0.02 -11.73 -8.53
N ARG A 73 0.18 -12.04 -7.24
CA ARG A 73 -0.90 -11.88 -6.26
C ARG A 73 -1.12 -10.40 -5.95
N SER A 74 -2.37 -10.01 -5.86
CA SER A 74 -2.83 -8.68 -5.45
C SER A 74 -2.27 -8.31 -4.08
N ALA A 75 -2.37 -9.23 -3.11
CA ALA A 75 -1.84 -9.04 -1.76
C ALA A 75 -0.32 -8.81 -1.75
N PHE A 76 0.41 -9.47 -2.65
CA PHE A 76 1.86 -9.32 -2.77
C PHE A 76 2.23 -7.93 -3.28
N LEU A 77 1.66 -7.49 -4.40
CA LEU A 77 1.93 -6.17 -4.96
C LEU A 77 1.52 -5.05 -4.00
N ARG A 78 0.39 -5.20 -3.32
CA ARG A 78 -0.04 -4.27 -2.28
C ARG A 78 0.97 -4.20 -1.13
N ALA A 79 1.41 -5.34 -0.61
CA ALA A 79 2.40 -5.38 0.47
C ALA A 79 3.73 -4.75 0.05
N LEU A 80 4.16 -4.98 -1.20
CA LEU A 80 5.36 -4.39 -1.77
C LEU A 80 5.26 -2.86 -1.83
N LEU A 81 4.17 -2.32 -2.40
CA LEU A 81 3.96 -0.86 -2.52
C LEU A 81 3.82 -0.16 -1.17
N LEU A 82 3.28 -0.86 -0.16
CA LEU A 82 3.16 -0.35 1.21
C LEU A 82 4.44 -0.54 2.04
N GLY A 83 5.52 -1.08 1.48
CA GLY A 83 6.77 -1.32 2.21
C GLY A 83 6.65 -2.37 3.32
N LYS A 84 5.67 -3.28 3.23
CA LYS A 84 5.42 -4.35 4.21
C LYS A 84 6.28 -5.60 3.98
N ILE A 85 7.07 -5.63 2.90
CA ILE A 85 7.99 -6.72 2.59
C ILE A 85 9.40 -6.31 3.02
N ASN A 86 9.96 -7.04 3.99
CA ASN A 86 11.27 -6.74 4.54
C ASN A 86 12.37 -6.80 3.46
N GLY A 87 13.17 -5.75 3.35
CA GLY A 87 14.27 -5.67 2.38
C GLY A 87 13.84 -5.48 0.93
N ALA A 88 12.59 -5.04 0.70
CA ALA A 88 12.08 -4.66 -0.60
C ALA A 88 11.33 -3.33 -0.48
N ASP A 89 12.07 -2.23 -0.66
CA ASP A 89 11.52 -0.88 -0.60
C ASP A 89 11.41 -0.28 -2.00
N VAL A 90 10.19 0.06 -2.42
CA VAL A 90 9.95 0.59 -3.77
C VAL A 90 10.63 1.95 -3.91
N PRO A 91 11.49 2.14 -4.93
CA PRO A 91 12.19 3.39 -5.12
C PRO A 91 11.21 4.55 -5.37
N GLU A 92 11.62 5.78 -5.05
CA GLU A 92 10.80 6.98 -5.28
C GLU A 92 10.47 7.21 -6.76
N THR A 93 11.33 6.73 -7.65
CA THR A 93 11.10 6.71 -9.11
C THR A 93 9.92 5.81 -9.51
N GLY A 94 9.48 4.93 -8.60
CA GLY A 94 8.33 4.05 -8.73
C GLY A 94 8.62 2.69 -9.32
N LEU A 95 7.55 1.91 -9.52
CA LEU A 95 7.61 0.54 -10.00
C LEU A 95 7.06 0.46 -11.42
N ARG A 96 7.95 0.15 -12.37
CA ARG A 96 7.66 0.04 -13.80
C ARG A 96 7.58 -1.40 -14.23
N THR A 97 6.38 -1.87 -14.50
CA THR A 97 6.16 -3.26 -14.90
C THR A 97 5.54 -3.34 -16.28
N LEU A 98 5.90 -4.39 -17.01
CA LEU A 98 5.27 -4.76 -18.27
C LEU A 98 4.78 -6.20 -18.27
N GLY A 99 3.57 -6.43 -18.76
CA GLY A 99 3.08 -7.78 -19.06
C GLY A 99 2.63 -8.61 -17.85
N LEU A 100 2.38 -7.99 -16.69
CA LEU A 100 1.90 -8.70 -15.50
C LEU A 100 0.50 -9.26 -15.70
N VAL A 101 0.21 -10.38 -15.04
CA VAL A 101 -1.13 -10.99 -15.03
C VAL A 101 -1.66 -11.02 -13.60
N PHE A 102 -2.89 -10.57 -13.42
CA PHE A 102 -3.63 -10.65 -12.16
C PHE A 102 -4.84 -11.55 -12.35
N GLU A 103 -4.85 -12.69 -11.67
CA GLU A 103 -5.97 -13.63 -11.70
C GLU A 103 -7.08 -13.26 -10.71
N GLU A 104 -6.73 -12.54 -9.64
CA GLU A 104 -7.65 -11.96 -8.67
C GLU A 104 -7.77 -10.44 -8.87
N ILE A 105 -8.68 -9.81 -8.12
CA ILE A 105 -8.83 -8.35 -8.14
C ILE A 105 -7.55 -7.73 -7.57
N LEU A 106 -6.86 -6.89 -8.36
CA LEU A 106 -5.80 -6.04 -7.82
C LEU A 106 -6.45 -5.01 -6.90
N ASN A 107 -6.23 -5.10 -5.59
CA ASN A 107 -6.85 -4.24 -4.60
C ASN A 107 -5.80 -3.36 -3.93
N LEU A 108 -5.79 -2.09 -4.32
CA LEU A 108 -5.03 -1.01 -3.68
C LEU A 108 -5.94 -0.01 -2.98
N ASP A 109 -7.13 -0.44 -2.52
CA ASP A 109 -8.07 0.43 -1.84
C ASP A 109 -7.46 1.00 -0.56
N TYR A 110 -7.68 2.29 -0.31
CA TYR A 110 -7.11 3.02 0.82
C TYR A 110 -5.58 2.92 0.91
N ALA A 111 -4.90 2.56 -0.17
CA ALA A 111 -3.46 2.39 -0.12
C ALA A 111 -2.76 3.76 -0.06
N ALA A 112 -1.99 3.94 1.00
CA ALA A 112 -1.07 5.04 1.25
C ALA A 112 0.02 4.52 2.19
N ARG A 113 1.22 5.09 2.12
CA ARG A 113 2.36 4.71 2.97
C ARG A 113 2.51 5.71 4.11
N ASP A 114 1.93 5.39 5.26
CA ASP A 114 1.96 6.25 6.46
C ASP A 114 1.48 7.70 6.19
N GLY A 115 0.45 7.85 5.36
CA GLY A 115 -0.10 9.14 4.95
C GLY A 115 0.59 9.78 3.74
N VAL A 116 1.67 9.18 3.23
CA VAL A 116 2.34 9.58 2.00
C VAL A 116 1.71 8.84 0.81
N PRO A 117 1.53 9.51 -0.35
CA PRO A 117 1.13 8.84 -1.59
C PRO A 117 2.03 7.66 -1.92
N LEU A 118 1.44 6.61 -2.51
CA LEU A 118 2.21 5.52 -3.09
C LEU A 118 3.14 6.03 -4.20
N PRO A 119 4.32 5.42 -4.35
CA PRO A 119 5.23 5.75 -5.42
C PRO A 119 4.58 5.52 -6.80
N PRO A 120 5.08 6.16 -7.86
CA PRO A 120 4.52 6.00 -9.20
C PRO A 120 4.39 4.53 -9.62
N LEU A 121 3.25 4.15 -10.17
CA LEU A 121 2.94 2.77 -10.53
C LEU A 121 2.64 2.65 -12.03
N TRP A 122 3.48 1.90 -12.75
CA TRP A 122 3.21 1.53 -14.14
C TRP A 122 2.93 0.03 -14.23
N LEU A 123 1.70 -0.30 -14.62
CA LEU A 123 1.22 -1.65 -14.90
C LEU A 123 0.86 -1.72 -16.39
N ARG A 124 1.86 -1.57 -17.26
CA ARG A 124 1.66 -1.52 -18.72
C ARG A 124 1.53 -2.91 -19.30
N GLU A 125 0.73 -3.04 -20.36
CA GLU A 125 0.46 -4.32 -21.01
C GLU A 125 0.01 -5.40 -20.00
N ALA A 126 -0.58 -5.00 -18.88
CA ALA A 126 -1.02 -5.90 -17.83
C ALA A 126 -2.38 -6.52 -18.19
N HIS A 127 -2.65 -7.72 -17.70
CA HIS A 127 -3.94 -8.40 -17.87
C HIS A 127 -4.61 -8.61 -16.52
N PHE A 128 -5.71 -7.90 -16.28
CA PHE A 128 -6.58 -8.05 -15.12
C PHE A 128 -7.74 -8.99 -15.47
N LYS A 129 -7.67 -10.27 -15.06
CA LYS A 129 -8.74 -11.23 -15.34
C LYS A 129 -10.01 -10.94 -14.55
N THR A 130 -9.86 -10.39 -13.34
CA THR A 130 -10.99 -10.16 -12.42
C THR A 130 -11.17 -8.68 -12.08
N GLY A 131 -10.37 -7.79 -12.68
CA GLY A 131 -10.47 -6.33 -12.50
C GLY A 131 -9.42 -5.76 -11.54
N ALA A 132 -9.55 -4.45 -11.27
CA ALA A 132 -8.66 -3.73 -10.36
C ALA A 132 -9.43 -2.63 -9.62
N SER A 133 -9.11 -2.43 -8.36
CA SER A 133 -9.71 -1.44 -7.47
C SER A 133 -8.61 -0.60 -6.84
N PHE A 134 -8.74 0.71 -7.01
CA PHE A 134 -7.86 1.74 -6.47
C PHE A 134 -8.68 2.76 -5.67
N ASP A 135 -9.79 2.32 -5.09
CA ASP A 135 -10.75 3.21 -4.47
C ASP A 135 -10.15 3.89 -3.25
N SER A 136 -10.24 5.21 -3.20
CA SER A 136 -9.66 6.03 -2.13
C SER A 136 -8.14 5.82 -1.96
N ALA A 137 -7.45 5.29 -2.98
CA ALA A 137 -6.00 5.17 -3.00
C ALA A 137 -5.34 6.55 -3.17
N ASN A 138 -4.17 6.74 -2.58
CA ASN A 138 -3.35 7.92 -2.80
C ASN A 138 -2.11 7.52 -3.60
N LEU A 139 -2.02 7.99 -4.85
CA LEU A 139 -1.03 7.57 -5.84
C LEU A 139 -0.30 8.79 -6.39
N ASN A 140 1.02 8.71 -6.55
CA ASN A 140 1.74 9.73 -7.30
C ASN A 140 1.38 9.70 -8.79
N ARG A 141 1.21 8.52 -9.36
CA ARG A 141 0.90 8.31 -10.78
C ARG A 141 0.39 6.89 -10.99
N LEU A 142 -0.52 6.72 -11.95
CA LEU A 142 -0.97 5.42 -12.43
C LEU A 142 -0.86 5.34 -13.95
N ASP A 143 -0.26 4.27 -14.46
CA ASP A 143 -0.11 4.04 -15.90
C ASP A 143 -0.53 2.62 -16.25
N LEU A 144 -1.67 2.51 -16.94
CA LEU A 144 -2.28 1.26 -17.40
C LEU A 144 -2.20 1.14 -18.93
N ALA A 145 -1.22 1.79 -19.56
CA ALA A 145 -1.15 1.84 -21.01
C ALA A 145 -0.97 0.45 -21.64
N GLY A 146 -1.76 0.14 -22.67
CA GLY A 146 -1.77 -1.13 -23.38
C GLY A 146 -2.33 -2.31 -22.56
N SER A 147 -2.84 -2.05 -21.36
CA SER A 147 -3.38 -3.09 -20.49
C SER A 147 -4.78 -3.53 -20.93
N ARG A 148 -5.20 -4.68 -20.42
CA ARG A 148 -6.52 -5.28 -20.65
C ARG A 148 -7.15 -5.65 -19.32
N SER A 149 -8.44 -5.40 -19.17
CA SER A 149 -9.25 -5.92 -18.07
C SER A 149 -10.50 -6.62 -18.58
N ASP A 150 -10.71 -7.84 -18.08
CA ASP A 150 -11.92 -8.63 -18.36
C ASP A 150 -13.09 -8.22 -17.43
N ALA A 151 -12.81 -7.41 -16.40
CA ALA A 151 -13.80 -6.84 -15.49
C ALA A 151 -13.60 -5.33 -15.29
N ALA A 152 -14.35 -4.74 -14.34
CA ALA A 152 -14.28 -3.30 -14.08
C ALA A 152 -12.93 -2.88 -13.48
N ILE A 153 -12.55 -1.62 -13.76
CA ILE A 153 -11.49 -0.91 -13.04
C ILE A 153 -12.12 0.28 -12.31
N THR A 154 -11.91 0.39 -11.01
CA THR A 154 -12.46 1.48 -10.19
C THR A 154 -11.33 2.30 -9.55
N LEU A 155 -11.52 3.61 -9.55
CA LEU A 155 -10.65 4.61 -8.93
C LEU A 155 -11.50 5.60 -8.14
N ASP A 156 -12.59 5.13 -7.52
CA ASP A 156 -13.56 6.01 -6.89
C ASP A 156 -12.94 6.69 -5.67
N ARG A 157 -13.03 8.02 -5.62
CA ARG A 157 -12.38 8.88 -4.61
C ARG A 157 -10.86 8.74 -4.56
N ALA A 158 -10.21 8.16 -5.57
CA ALA A 158 -8.76 8.09 -5.63
C ALA A 158 -8.16 9.50 -5.74
N GLN A 159 -7.02 9.71 -5.07
CA GLN A 159 -6.20 10.90 -5.21
C GLN A 159 -4.96 10.53 -6.01
N VAL A 160 -4.86 11.03 -7.24
CA VAL A 160 -3.70 10.85 -8.10
C VAL A 160 -3.03 12.21 -8.27
N LEU A 161 -1.86 12.40 -7.65
CA LEU A 161 -1.17 13.69 -7.70
C LEU A 161 -0.72 14.06 -9.12
N GLY A 162 -0.26 13.08 -9.88
CA GLY A 162 0.15 13.24 -11.27
C GLY A 162 -0.91 12.78 -12.26
N ASN A 163 -0.45 12.02 -13.26
CA ASN A 163 -1.27 11.58 -14.39
C ASN A 163 -1.83 10.18 -14.21
N VAL A 164 -2.99 9.93 -14.82
CA VAL A 164 -3.53 8.61 -15.08
C VAL A 164 -3.44 8.33 -16.58
N TRP A 165 -2.64 7.34 -16.98
CA TRP A 165 -2.50 6.98 -18.39
C TRP A 165 -3.29 5.71 -18.72
N LEU A 166 -4.21 5.85 -19.67
CA LEU A 166 -5.12 4.78 -20.13
C LEU A 166 -4.99 4.52 -21.65
N ASP A 167 -3.87 4.94 -22.25
CA ASP A 167 -3.62 4.75 -23.69
C ASP A 167 -3.76 3.28 -24.07
N ARG A 168 -4.58 2.98 -25.09
CA ARG A 168 -4.85 1.60 -25.56
C ARG A 168 -5.31 0.63 -24.46
N LEU A 169 -5.89 1.13 -23.36
CA LEU A 169 -6.53 0.29 -22.35
C LEU A 169 -7.78 -0.37 -22.94
N GLN A 170 -7.86 -1.70 -22.85
CA GLN A 170 -9.02 -2.47 -23.28
C GLN A 170 -9.83 -2.91 -22.05
N LEU A 171 -11.11 -2.56 -22.00
CA LEU A 171 -12.01 -2.92 -20.90
C LEU A 171 -13.22 -3.68 -21.43
N THR A 172 -13.46 -4.86 -20.88
CA THR A 172 -14.74 -5.57 -21.08
C THR A 172 -15.78 -5.10 -20.05
N GLY A 173 -15.33 -4.73 -18.84
CA GLY A 173 -16.14 -4.06 -17.83
C GLY A 173 -16.18 -2.54 -17.99
N GLY A 174 -16.56 -1.85 -16.91
CA GLY A 174 -16.58 -0.39 -16.84
C GLY A 174 -15.28 0.21 -16.27
N LEU A 175 -15.07 1.50 -16.52
CA LEU A 175 -14.12 2.33 -15.81
C LEU A 175 -14.89 3.31 -14.91
N SER A 176 -14.62 3.28 -13.60
CA SER A 176 -15.20 4.23 -12.66
C SER A 176 -14.12 5.15 -12.08
N LEU A 177 -14.40 6.45 -12.09
CA LEU A 177 -13.54 7.52 -11.58
C LEU A 177 -14.37 8.49 -10.71
N MET A 178 -15.39 7.97 -10.03
CA MET A 178 -16.35 8.82 -9.33
C MET A 178 -15.67 9.58 -8.19
N ALA A 179 -15.75 10.91 -8.24
CA ALA A 179 -15.08 11.79 -7.29
C ALA A 179 -13.55 11.58 -7.20
N ALA A 180 -12.92 11.00 -8.24
CA ALA A 180 -11.47 10.93 -8.31
C ALA A 180 -10.88 12.34 -8.49
N GLN A 181 -9.77 12.61 -7.79
CA GLN A 181 -8.99 13.82 -7.93
C GLN A 181 -7.71 13.49 -8.68
N ILE A 182 -7.57 13.98 -9.91
CA ILE A 182 -6.40 13.78 -10.76
C ILE A 182 -5.76 15.14 -10.96
N GLY A 183 -4.54 15.30 -10.43
CA GLY A 183 -3.84 16.58 -10.50
C GLY A 183 -3.53 16.99 -11.94
N GLY A 184 -3.12 16.03 -12.76
CA GLY A 184 -2.72 16.31 -14.14
C GLY A 184 -1.44 17.14 -14.22
N SER A 185 -0.82 17.15 -15.40
CA SER A 185 0.26 18.05 -15.76
C SER A 185 -0.03 18.67 -17.12
#